data_AF-A0A0L0MIU7-F1
#
_entry.id   AF-A0A0L0MIU7-F1
#
_cell.length_a   1.000
_cell.length_b   1.000
_cell.length_c   1.000
_cell.angle_alpha   90.00
_cell.angle_beta   90.00
_cell.angle_gamma   90.00
#
_symmetry.space_group_name_H-M   'P 1'
#
loop_
_entity.id
_entity.type
_entity.pdbx_description
1 polymer ?
#
loop_
_entity_poly.entity_id
_entity_poly.type
_entity_poly.pdbx_seq_one_letter_code
_entity_poly.pdbx_strand_id
1 'polypeptide(L)'
;MKTEYAVADIAALNEAAPHQRLVVIGNGMAGMRTVEELLKIAPELYDITVFGAEPYGNYNRILLSPVLAGEKSVDDIILNTREWYDANGITLHAGDAVVKIDRARRVVYSEKGVEARYDRLLIATGSKPFIIPVPGCELPGVIAFRDIQDVEMMLSAARDHRHAVVIGGGLLGLEAANGLQRQGMSVTVVHSSESLMDRQLDKAASTLLKRALEAKGLRFAMAAKTTEIIGDDRVKAVRFADGTQIDADLVVMTAGVRPNIALAQQAGLHCERAIIVDDTLQTYDPRVYAVGECVQHRSATFGLVAPIWDQARVAGAHLAGAGHRRYVQRATATKLKVTGLDLYSAGDFIGGEGSEDLVLRDPRRGVYKRLVLQGGRIVGAVLYGDVKDGGWYFDLIQSRADVSHLRGKLLFGKALCEAQAA
;
A
#
# COMPACT_ATOMS: atom_id res chain seq x y z
N MET A 1 64.30 -37.34 22.12
CA MET A 1 63.16 -36.51 22.52
C MET A 1 62.62 -35.83 21.27
N LYS A 2 61.70 -36.48 20.55
CA LYS A 2 60.98 -35.90 19.41
C LYS A 2 59.54 -35.74 19.88
N THR A 3 59.08 -34.51 20.00
CA THR A 3 57.70 -34.20 20.39
C THR A 3 56.88 -34.14 19.10
N GLU A 4 56.14 -35.20 18.81
CA GLU A 4 55.06 -35.16 17.81
C GLU A 4 53.92 -34.32 18.38
N TYR A 5 53.66 -33.16 17.76
CA TYR A 5 52.40 -32.47 17.93
C TYR A 5 51.38 -33.18 17.06
N ALA A 6 50.41 -33.82 17.70
CA ALA A 6 49.24 -34.39 17.03
C ALA A 6 48.52 -33.28 16.26
N VAL A 7 48.52 -33.39 14.93
CA VAL A 7 47.65 -32.61 14.06
C VAL A 7 46.25 -33.18 14.25
N ALA A 8 45.48 -32.63 15.19
CA ALA A 8 44.07 -32.94 15.29
C ALA A 8 43.38 -32.59 13.97
N ASP A 9 42.55 -33.50 13.48
CA ASP A 9 41.82 -33.45 12.21
C ASP A 9 41.26 -32.05 11.90
N ILE A 10 41.93 -31.34 10.98
CA ILE A 10 41.42 -30.10 10.38
C ILE A 10 40.13 -30.36 9.59
N ALA A 11 39.84 -31.63 9.25
CA ALA A 11 38.59 -32.05 8.60
C ALA A 11 37.35 -31.93 9.51
N ALA A 12 37.50 -31.92 10.85
CA ALA A 12 36.39 -31.79 11.79
C ALA A 12 35.93 -30.34 12.04
N LEU A 13 36.63 -29.35 11.48
CA LEU A 13 36.27 -27.92 11.56
C LEU A 13 35.41 -27.44 10.37
N ASN A 14 35.00 -28.36 9.49
CA ASN A 14 34.13 -28.10 8.33
C ASN A 14 32.65 -28.42 8.62
N GLU A 15 32.19 -28.29 9.87
CA GLU A 15 30.77 -27.97 10.07
C GLU A 15 30.59 -26.53 9.56
N ALA A 16 29.88 -26.36 8.44
CA ALA A 16 29.45 -25.05 7.98
C ALA A 16 28.83 -24.31 9.19
N ALA A 17 29.36 -23.13 9.51
CA ALA A 17 28.84 -22.35 10.63
C ALA A 17 27.31 -22.26 10.49
N PRO A 18 26.54 -22.54 11.55
CA PRO A 18 25.09 -22.63 11.44
C PRO A 18 24.55 -21.33 10.85
N HIS A 19 23.68 -21.44 9.84
CA HIS A 19 23.04 -20.30 9.21
C HIS A 19 22.41 -19.39 10.27
N GLN A 20 22.49 -18.07 10.07
CA GLN A 20 21.82 -17.15 11.00
C GLN A 20 20.31 -17.32 10.87
N ARG A 21 19.54 -17.16 11.95
CA ARG A 21 18.08 -17.24 11.83
C ARG A 21 17.47 -15.89 11.52
N LEU A 22 16.70 -15.80 10.44
CA LEU A 22 15.88 -14.65 10.10
C LEU A 22 14.40 -15.01 10.29
N VAL A 23 13.73 -14.29 11.20
CA VAL A 23 12.28 -14.36 11.33
C VAL A 23 11.66 -13.15 10.62
N VAL A 24 10.64 -13.39 9.79
CA VAL A 24 9.85 -12.36 9.11
C VAL A 24 8.41 -12.39 9.63
N ILE A 25 7.95 -11.28 10.18
CA ILE A 25 6.57 -11.10 10.64
C ILE A 25 5.80 -10.32 9.57
N GLY A 26 4.97 -11.01 8.81
CA GLY A 26 4.14 -10.45 7.75
C GLY A 26 4.51 -10.98 6.37
N ASN A 27 3.70 -11.93 5.89
CA ASN A 27 3.80 -12.53 4.55
C ASN A 27 3.23 -11.62 3.42
N GLY A 28 3.39 -10.30 3.56
CA GLY A 28 2.88 -9.32 2.59
C GLY A 28 3.90 -8.96 1.52
N MET A 29 3.51 -8.07 0.60
CA MET A 29 4.39 -7.57 -0.47
C MET A 29 5.70 -6.96 0.06
N ALA A 30 5.68 -6.26 1.19
CA ALA A 30 6.86 -5.62 1.77
C ALA A 30 7.87 -6.64 2.33
N GLY A 31 7.40 -7.58 3.14
CA GLY A 31 8.22 -8.60 3.77
C GLY A 31 8.86 -9.50 2.73
N MET A 32 8.05 -10.05 1.83
CA MET A 32 8.55 -10.98 0.81
C MET A 32 9.41 -10.28 -0.24
N ARG A 33 9.13 -9.03 -0.59
CA ARG A 33 10.07 -8.28 -1.45
C ARG A 33 11.42 -8.10 -0.78
N THR A 34 11.46 -7.91 0.54
CA THR A 34 12.73 -7.78 1.28
C THR A 34 13.50 -9.09 1.26
N VAL A 35 12.81 -10.22 1.44
CA VAL A 35 13.39 -11.57 1.31
C VAL A 35 13.92 -11.81 -0.10
N GLU A 36 13.16 -11.48 -1.15
CA GLU A 36 13.61 -11.58 -2.54
C GLU A 36 14.89 -10.76 -2.80
N GLU A 37 14.98 -9.52 -2.29
CA GLU A 37 16.17 -8.68 -2.44
C GLU A 37 17.37 -9.20 -1.64
N LEU A 38 17.13 -9.80 -0.47
CA LEU A 38 18.14 -10.49 0.34
C LEU A 38 18.71 -11.70 -0.40
N LEU A 39 17.84 -12.59 -0.91
CA LEU A 39 18.26 -13.83 -1.57
C LEU A 39 19.06 -13.59 -2.86
N LYS A 40 18.85 -12.45 -3.54
CA LYS A 40 19.69 -12.05 -4.69
C LYS A 40 21.15 -11.77 -4.33
N ILE A 41 21.41 -11.38 -3.09
CA ILE A 41 22.73 -10.95 -2.62
C ILE A 41 23.39 -12.06 -1.80
N ALA A 42 22.63 -12.70 -0.91
CA ALA A 42 23.13 -13.67 0.05
C ALA A 42 22.12 -14.82 0.27
N PRO A 43 21.95 -15.72 -0.72
CA PRO A 43 20.92 -16.76 -0.68
C PRO A 43 21.07 -17.76 0.48
N GLU A 44 22.30 -18.08 0.86
CA GLU A 44 22.62 -19.10 1.89
C GLU A 44 22.90 -18.50 3.28
N LEU A 45 22.67 -17.19 3.49
CA LEU A 45 23.09 -16.54 4.74
C LEU A 45 22.18 -16.87 5.93
N TYR A 46 20.89 -17.13 5.66
CA TYR A 46 19.87 -17.27 6.70
C TYR A 46 19.02 -18.52 6.55
N ASP A 47 18.69 -19.12 7.69
CA ASP A 47 17.49 -19.95 7.82
C ASP A 47 16.29 -19.02 8.03
N ILE A 48 15.38 -18.98 7.04
CA ILE A 48 14.29 -18.01 7.00
C ILE A 48 12.98 -18.65 7.46
N THR A 49 12.34 -18.07 8.48
CA THR A 49 10.99 -18.40 8.92
C THR A 49 10.06 -17.20 8.71
N VAL A 50 8.96 -17.39 7.97
CA VAL A 50 7.98 -16.36 7.67
C VAL A 50 6.66 -16.69 8.35
N PHE A 51 6.07 -15.70 9.03
CA PHE A 51 4.73 -15.79 9.59
C PHE A 51 3.76 -14.88 8.82
N GLY A 52 2.60 -15.41 8.45
CA GLY A 52 1.52 -14.66 7.82
C GLY A 52 0.20 -14.94 8.53
N ALA A 53 -0.54 -13.90 8.89
CA ALA A 53 -1.86 -14.05 9.49
C ALA A 53 -2.91 -14.61 8.51
N GLU A 54 -2.70 -14.40 7.20
CA GLU A 54 -3.58 -14.90 6.14
C GLU A 54 -3.15 -16.31 5.70
N PRO A 55 -4.08 -17.21 5.30
CA PRO A 55 -3.79 -18.62 4.99
C PRO A 55 -3.12 -18.85 3.62
N TYR A 56 -2.63 -17.79 2.99
CA TYR A 56 -2.11 -17.77 1.62
C TYR A 56 -0.61 -17.50 1.55
N GLY A 57 -0.01 -17.78 0.40
CA GLY A 57 1.26 -17.18 0.00
C GLY A 57 1.12 -15.66 -0.18
N ASN A 58 2.23 -14.93 -0.33
CA ASN A 58 2.16 -13.50 -0.58
C ASN A 58 1.56 -13.22 -1.96
N TYR A 59 0.77 -12.14 -2.04
CA TYR A 59 0.03 -11.77 -3.24
C TYR A 59 0.06 -10.26 -3.46
N ASN A 60 -0.26 -9.84 -4.68
CA ASN A 60 -0.31 -8.44 -5.06
C ASN A 60 -1.63 -7.81 -4.60
N ARG A 61 -1.62 -7.22 -3.41
CA ARG A 61 -2.80 -6.59 -2.80
C ARG A 61 -3.42 -5.47 -3.64
N ILE A 62 -2.64 -4.83 -4.52
CA ILE A 62 -3.17 -3.78 -5.42
C ILE A 62 -4.03 -4.35 -6.55
N LEU A 63 -4.07 -5.67 -6.71
CA LEU A 63 -4.89 -6.36 -7.71
C LEU A 63 -6.19 -6.94 -7.12
N LEU A 64 -6.47 -6.73 -5.83
CA LEU A 64 -7.75 -7.12 -5.24
C LEU A 64 -8.95 -6.43 -5.93
N SER A 65 -8.80 -5.16 -6.36
CA SER A 65 -9.85 -4.44 -7.09
C SER A 65 -10.22 -5.11 -8.42
N PRO A 66 -9.25 -5.49 -9.30
CA PRO A 66 -9.51 -6.37 -10.45
C PRO A 66 -10.17 -7.71 -10.10
N VAL A 67 -9.80 -8.35 -9.00
CA VAL A 67 -10.44 -9.61 -8.56
C VAL A 67 -11.92 -9.36 -8.23
N LEU A 68 -12.21 -8.33 -7.44
CA LEU A 68 -13.58 -7.93 -7.13
C LEU A 68 -14.38 -7.57 -8.39
N ALA A 69 -13.74 -6.96 -9.39
CA ALA A 69 -14.36 -6.63 -10.67
C ALA A 69 -14.56 -7.83 -11.61
N GLY A 70 -14.05 -9.02 -11.25
CA GLY A 70 -14.11 -10.24 -12.08
C GLY A 70 -13.12 -10.23 -13.26
N GLU A 71 -12.09 -9.39 -13.23
CA GLU A 71 -11.05 -9.32 -14.26
C GLU A 71 -9.88 -10.28 -14.00
N LYS A 72 -9.71 -10.71 -12.75
CA LYS A 72 -8.64 -11.61 -12.29
C LYS A 72 -9.19 -12.61 -11.28
N SER A 73 -8.57 -13.78 -11.21
CA SER A 73 -8.74 -14.73 -10.12
C SER A 73 -7.77 -14.43 -8.97
N VAL A 74 -7.95 -15.12 -7.83
CA VAL A 74 -6.98 -15.06 -6.71
C VAL A 74 -5.63 -15.64 -7.13
N ASP A 75 -5.62 -16.70 -7.93
CA ASP A 75 -4.38 -17.32 -8.41
C ASP A 75 -3.57 -16.35 -9.30
N ASP A 76 -4.24 -15.52 -10.11
CA ASP A 76 -3.60 -14.51 -10.97
C ASP A 76 -2.85 -13.41 -10.22
N ILE A 77 -3.05 -13.31 -8.90
CA ILE A 77 -2.46 -12.25 -8.07
C ILE A 77 -1.45 -12.79 -7.06
N ILE A 78 -1.26 -14.11 -6.96
CA ILE A 78 -0.20 -14.71 -6.15
C ILE A 78 1.16 -14.29 -6.72
N LEU A 79 2.06 -13.83 -5.85
CA LEU A 79 3.40 -13.37 -6.24
C LEU A 79 4.42 -14.49 -6.12
N ASN A 80 4.44 -15.19 -4.99
CA ASN A 80 5.25 -16.39 -4.80
C ASN A 80 4.34 -17.55 -4.39
N THR A 81 4.43 -18.64 -5.15
CA THR A 81 3.67 -19.87 -4.89
C THR A 81 4.25 -20.63 -3.70
N ARG A 82 3.56 -21.65 -3.17
CA ARG A 82 4.08 -22.47 -2.06
C ARG A 82 5.41 -23.14 -2.43
N GLU A 83 5.51 -23.61 -3.67
CA GLU A 83 6.71 -24.24 -4.23
C GLU A 83 7.89 -23.28 -4.25
N TRP A 84 7.66 -21.97 -4.40
CA TRP A 84 8.74 -20.98 -4.32
C TRP A 84 9.33 -20.90 -2.90
N TYR A 85 8.51 -20.97 -1.85
CA TYR A 85 9.02 -20.98 -0.48
C TYR A 85 9.87 -22.24 -0.23
N ASP A 86 9.37 -23.41 -0.64
CA ASP A 86 10.06 -24.68 -0.50
C ASP A 86 11.39 -24.69 -1.28
N ALA A 87 11.39 -24.20 -2.52
CA ALA A 87 12.58 -24.14 -3.37
C ALA A 87 13.67 -23.18 -2.84
N ASN A 88 13.31 -22.22 -1.99
CA ASN A 88 14.25 -21.30 -1.35
C ASN A 88 14.53 -21.65 0.12
N GLY A 89 14.09 -22.83 0.60
CA GLY A 89 14.31 -23.27 1.98
C GLY A 89 13.62 -22.39 3.03
N ILE A 90 12.52 -21.70 2.66
CA ILE A 90 11.80 -20.79 3.55
C ILE A 90 10.68 -21.55 4.26
N THR A 91 10.70 -21.54 5.59
CA THR A 91 9.58 -22.10 6.37
C THR A 91 8.45 -21.07 6.47
N LEU A 92 7.32 -21.32 5.80
CA LEU A 92 6.14 -20.45 5.84
C LEU A 92 5.07 -20.99 6.81
N HIS A 93 4.80 -20.24 7.86
CA HIS A 93 3.63 -20.40 8.74
C HIS A 93 2.49 -19.49 8.25
N ALA A 94 1.70 -19.97 7.28
CA ALA A 94 0.52 -19.28 6.77
C ALA A 94 -0.70 -19.49 7.68
N GLY A 95 -1.54 -18.46 7.80
CA GLY A 95 -2.69 -18.46 8.71
C GLY A 95 -2.29 -18.58 10.19
N ASP A 96 -1.12 -18.06 10.56
CA ASP A 96 -0.58 -18.14 11.91
C ASP A 96 0.09 -16.80 12.27
N ALA A 97 -0.67 -15.92 12.93
CA ALA A 97 -0.20 -14.59 13.28
C ALA A 97 0.81 -14.63 14.43
N VAL A 98 1.84 -13.78 14.39
CA VAL A 98 2.70 -13.56 15.56
C VAL A 98 1.96 -12.69 16.57
N VAL A 99 1.87 -13.18 17.80
CA VAL A 99 1.16 -12.52 18.91
C VAL A 99 2.10 -11.93 19.95
N LYS A 100 3.37 -12.35 19.98
CA LYS A 100 4.35 -11.82 20.94
C LYS A 100 5.77 -11.85 20.37
N ILE A 101 6.55 -10.79 20.66
CA ILE A 101 8.00 -10.74 20.45
C ILE A 101 8.66 -10.62 21.83
N ASP A 102 9.48 -11.60 22.20
CA ASP A 102 10.36 -11.54 23.37
C ASP A 102 11.78 -11.20 22.92
N ARG A 103 12.13 -9.91 23.03
CA ARG A 103 13.42 -9.40 22.55
C ARG A 103 14.61 -9.85 23.39
N ALA A 104 14.41 -10.05 24.70
CA ALA A 104 15.47 -10.51 25.59
C ALA A 104 15.89 -11.94 25.25
N ARG A 105 14.90 -12.82 25.00
CA ARG A 105 15.14 -14.21 24.57
C ARG A 105 15.38 -14.35 23.07
N ARG A 106 15.07 -13.32 22.28
CA ARG A 106 15.08 -13.30 20.81
C ARG A 106 14.19 -14.40 20.22
N VAL A 107 12.94 -14.43 20.68
CA VAL A 107 11.91 -15.41 20.27
C VAL A 107 10.65 -14.68 19.85
N VAL A 108 10.00 -15.16 18.79
CA VAL A 108 8.62 -14.80 18.46
C VAL A 108 7.69 -15.97 18.80
N TYR A 109 6.46 -15.66 19.20
CA TYR A 109 5.41 -16.64 19.50
C TYR A 109 4.23 -16.39 18.58
N SER A 110 3.75 -17.45 17.93
CA SER A 110 2.57 -17.41 17.07
C SER A 110 1.29 -17.77 17.80
N GLU A 111 0.14 -17.47 17.20
CA GLU A 111 -1.19 -17.80 17.69
C GLU A 111 -1.39 -19.31 17.83
N LYS A 112 -0.82 -20.11 16.92
CA LYS A 112 -0.85 -21.58 16.98
C LYS A 112 0.22 -22.17 17.91
N GLY A 113 0.94 -21.33 18.66
CA GLY A 113 1.91 -21.77 19.66
C GLY A 113 3.29 -22.11 19.12
N VAL A 114 3.63 -21.71 17.89
CA VAL A 114 4.98 -21.88 17.35
C VAL A 114 5.93 -20.89 18.02
N GLU A 115 7.06 -21.39 18.52
CA GLU A 115 8.16 -20.57 19.01
C GLU A 115 9.30 -20.54 17.99
N ALA A 116 9.67 -19.36 17.49
CA ALA A 116 10.79 -19.22 16.56
C ALA A 116 11.86 -18.27 17.12
N ARG A 117 13.07 -18.80 17.31
CA ARG A 117 14.26 -18.03 17.71
C ARG A 117 14.82 -17.26 16.51
N TYR A 118 15.36 -16.07 16.75
CA TYR A 118 15.93 -15.23 15.70
C TYR A 118 17.29 -14.62 16.07
N ASP A 119 18.12 -14.45 15.05
CA ASP A 119 19.34 -13.63 15.10
C ASP A 119 19.13 -12.26 14.43
N ARG A 120 18.19 -12.22 13.47
CA ARG A 120 17.58 -11.02 12.89
C ARG A 120 16.06 -11.16 12.82
N LEU A 121 15.35 -10.07 13.04
CA LEU A 121 13.89 -9.99 12.94
C LEU A 121 13.51 -8.91 11.93
N LEU A 122 12.59 -9.23 11.03
CA LEU A 122 11.99 -8.29 10.09
C LEU A 122 10.49 -8.14 10.38
N ILE A 123 10.06 -6.94 10.77
CA ILE A 123 8.65 -6.61 10.99
C ILE A 123 8.08 -5.96 9.73
N ALA A 124 7.16 -6.65 9.07
CA ALA A 124 6.48 -6.23 7.84
C ALA A 124 4.95 -6.33 7.98
N THR A 125 4.43 -5.93 9.13
CA THR A 125 3.03 -6.08 9.55
C THR A 125 2.04 -5.18 8.80
N GLY A 126 2.54 -4.26 7.97
CA GLY A 126 1.73 -3.41 7.11
C GLY A 126 0.80 -2.48 7.89
N SER A 127 -0.44 -2.37 7.43
CA SER A 127 -1.47 -1.51 8.01
C SER A 127 -2.81 -2.25 8.16
N LYS A 128 -3.65 -1.76 9.07
CA LYS A 128 -5.03 -2.21 9.27
C LYS A 128 -6.01 -1.17 8.74
N PRO A 129 -7.17 -1.57 8.21
CA PRO A 129 -8.25 -0.64 7.84
C PRO A 129 -8.67 0.21 9.04
N PHE A 130 -9.00 1.47 8.78
CA PHE A 130 -9.66 2.32 9.76
C PHE A 130 -11.18 2.19 9.62
N ILE A 131 -11.80 1.56 10.62
CA ILE A 131 -13.25 1.49 10.75
C ILE A 131 -13.73 2.73 11.51
N ILE A 132 -14.72 3.43 10.95
CA ILE A 132 -15.30 4.62 11.58
C ILE A 132 -16.11 4.17 12.80
N PRO A 133 -15.83 4.67 14.01
CA PRO A 133 -16.48 4.21 15.24
C PRO A 133 -17.87 4.88 15.40
N VAL A 134 -18.80 4.52 14.52
CA VAL A 134 -20.22 4.90 14.61
C VAL A 134 -21.04 3.71 15.11
N PRO A 135 -22.19 3.92 15.78
CA PRO A 135 -23.10 2.82 16.13
C PRO A 135 -23.41 1.94 14.91
N GLY A 136 -23.39 0.62 15.11
CA GLY A 136 -23.62 -0.38 14.08
C GLY A 136 -22.42 -0.69 13.17
N CYS A 137 -21.23 -0.15 13.41
CA CYS A 137 -20.04 -0.43 12.59
C CYS A 137 -19.51 -1.88 12.68
N GLU A 138 -20.00 -2.67 13.62
CA GLU A 138 -19.68 -4.09 13.79
C GLU A 138 -20.81 -5.01 13.29
N LEU A 139 -21.89 -4.46 12.72
CA LEU A 139 -23.00 -5.25 12.21
C LEU A 139 -22.55 -6.16 11.06
N PRO A 140 -23.12 -7.38 10.95
CA PRO A 140 -22.96 -8.20 9.75
C PRO A 140 -23.32 -7.42 8.47
N GLY A 141 -22.46 -7.53 7.46
CA GLY A 141 -22.55 -6.76 6.22
C GLY A 141 -21.81 -5.42 6.25
N VAL A 142 -21.16 -5.06 7.36
CA VAL A 142 -20.19 -3.96 7.43
C VAL A 142 -18.79 -4.53 7.37
N ILE A 143 -18.03 -4.19 6.32
CA ILE A 143 -16.70 -4.76 6.08
C ILE A 143 -15.70 -3.69 5.67
N ALA A 144 -14.42 -4.03 5.76
CA ALA A 144 -13.34 -3.26 5.16
C ALA A 144 -13.08 -3.71 3.71
N PHE A 145 -12.07 -3.10 3.09
CA PHE A 145 -11.48 -3.64 1.87
C PHE A 145 -9.97 -3.66 1.97
N ARG A 146 -9.38 -4.82 2.20
CA ARG A 146 -7.95 -4.94 2.44
C ARG A 146 -7.36 -6.26 2.01
N ASP A 147 -8.03 -7.37 2.25
CA ASP A 147 -7.49 -8.71 1.95
C ASP A 147 -8.41 -9.55 1.05
N ILE A 148 -8.02 -10.79 0.78
CA ILE A 148 -8.80 -11.73 -0.05
C ILE A 148 -10.13 -12.06 0.62
N GLN A 149 -10.14 -12.19 1.96
CA GLN A 149 -11.35 -12.50 2.71
C GLN A 149 -12.40 -11.39 2.55
N ASP A 150 -11.98 -10.13 2.58
CA ASP A 150 -12.85 -8.99 2.30
C ASP A 150 -13.48 -9.08 0.89
N VAL A 151 -12.69 -9.45 -0.12
CA VAL A 151 -13.19 -9.64 -1.50
C VAL A 151 -14.21 -10.76 -1.56
N GLU A 152 -13.94 -11.90 -0.92
CA GLU A 152 -14.88 -13.01 -0.87
C GLU A 152 -16.19 -12.63 -0.18
N MET A 153 -16.12 -11.88 0.92
CA MET A 153 -17.30 -11.34 1.61
C MET A 153 -18.11 -10.40 0.69
N MET A 154 -17.42 -9.51 -0.04
CA MET A 154 -18.07 -8.63 -1.03
C MET A 154 -18.73 -9.40 -2.17
N LEU A 155 -18.04 -10.40 -2.73
CA LEU A 155 -18.58 -11.23 -3.80
C LEU A 155 -19.79 -12.05 -3.32
N SER A 156 -19.76 -12.55 -2.09
CA SER A 156 -20.92 -13.23 -1.51
C SER A 156 -22.10 -12.29 -1.32
N ALA A 157 -21.87 -11.11 -0.72
CA ALA A 157 -22.91 -10.12 -0.55
C ALA A 157 -23.51 -9.68 -1.89
N ALA A 158 -22.71 -9.54 -2.95
CA ALA A 158 -23.20 -9.17 -4.27
C ALA A 158 -24.08 -10.23 -4.93
N ARG A 159 -23.90 -11.53 -4.61
CA ARG A 159 -24.80 -12.59 -5.08
C ARG A 159 -26.18 -12.47 -4.43
N ASP A 160 -26.19 -12.29 -3.12
CA ASP A 160 -27.40 -12.42 -2.30
C ASP A 160 -28.17 -11.10 -2.16
N HIS A 161 -27.51 -9.97 -2.42
CA HIS A 161 -28.04 -8.63 -2.17
C HIS A 161 -27.85 -7.68 -3.35
N ARG A 162 -28.42 -6.47 -3.24
CA ARG A 162 -28.45 -5.51 -4.36
C ARG A 162 -27.95 -4.12 -4.01
N HIS A 163 -27.98 -3.70 -2.74
CA HIS A 163 -27.63 -2.32 -2.39
C HIS A 163 -26.32 -2.24 -1.60
N ALA A 164 -25.33 -1.53 -2.13
CA ALA A 164 -24.07 -1.29 -1.43
C ALA A 164 -23.83 0.19 -1.19
N VAL A 165 -23.33 0.52 0.00
CA VAL A 165 -22.78 1.82 0.34
C VAL A 165 -21.28 1.69 0.55
N VAL A 166 -20.49 2.46 -0.20
CA VAL A 166 -19.04 2.54 0.00
C VAL A 166 -18.71 3.85 0.69
N ILE A 167 -18.21 3.77 1.92
CA ILE A 167 -17.82 4.94 2.69
C ILE A 167 -16.35 5.25 2.39
N GLY A 168 -16.10 6.38 1.74
CA GLY A 168 -14.79 6.86 1.31
C GLY A 168 -14.72 7.08 -0.21
N GLY A 169 -14.62 8.34 -0.64
CA GLY A 169 -14.45 8.74 -2.04
C GLY A 169 -13.00 8.77 -2.51
N GLY A 170 -12.11 7.98 -1.88
CA GLY A 170 -10.71 7.85 -2.25
C GLY A 170 -10.47 6.75 -3.30
N LEU A 171 -9.22 6.54 -3.70
CA LEU A 171 -8.81 5.57 -4.72
C LEU A 171 -9.47 4.20 -4.54
N LEU A 172 -9.27 3.60 -3.36
CA LEU A 172 -9.74 2.26 -3.04
C LEU A 172 -11.26 2.17 -2.98
N GLY A 173 -11.93 3.20 -2.45
CA GLY A 173 -13.39 3.23 -2.38
C GLY A 173 -14.03 3.33 -3.76
N LEU A 174 -13.46 4.13 -4.67
CA LEU A 174 -13.94 4.22 -6.05
C LEU A 174 -13.72 2.91 -6.83
N GLU A 175 -12.58 2.25 -6.60
CA GLU A 175 -12.29 0.94 -7.18
C GLU A 175 -13.23 -0.15 -6.64
N ALA A 176 -13.49 -0.17 -5.33
CA ALA A 176 -14.46 -1.07 -4.70
C ALA A 176 -15.88 -0.85 -5.24
N ALA A 177 -16.30 0.40 -5.35
CA ALA A 177 -17.61 0.75 -5.86
C ALA A 177 -17.81 0.29 -7.32
N ASN A 178 -16.80 0.50 -8.17
CA ASN A 178 -16.81 -0.02 -9.53
C ASN A 178 -16.82 -1.56 -9.57
N GLY A 179 -16.05 -2.22 -8.70
CA GLY A 179 -16.04 -3.67 -8.57
C GLY A 179 -17.41 -4.24 -8.21
N LEU A 180 -18.04 -3.74 -7.14
CA LEU A 180 -19.37 -4.15 -6.70
C LEU A 180 -20.46 -3.85 -7.74
N GLN A 181 -20.37 -2.72 -8.43
CA GLN A 181 -21.29 -2.40 -9.52
C GLN A 181 -21.22 -3.42 -10.64
N ARG A 182 -20.02 -3.87 -11.02
CA ARG A 182 -19.83 -4.92 -12.02
C ARG A 182 -20.34 -6.28 -11.58
N GLN A 183 -20.42 -6.52 -10.27
CA GLN A 183 -21.07 -7.69 -9.68
C GLN A 183 -22.60 -7.55 -9.61
N GLY A 184 -23.18 -6.47 -10.14
CA GLY A 184 -24.62 -6.28 -10.26
C GLY A 184 -25.27 -5.49 -9.11
N MET A 185 -24.48 -4.92 -8.20
CA MET A 185 -25.03 -4.09 -7.11
C MET A 185 -25.32 -2.65 -7.57
N SER A 186 -26.35 -2.05 -6.99
CA SER A 186 -26.56 -0.60 -6.99
C SER A 186 -25.70 0.02 -5.91
N VAL A 187 -24.70 0.81 -6.30
CA VAL A 187 -23.69 1.32 -5.38
C VAL A 187 -23.81 2.83 -5.20
N THR A 188 -23.81 3.27 -3.94
CA THR A 188 -23.65 4.69 -3.57
C THR A 188 -22.34 4.91 -2.83
N VAL A 189 -21.50 5.81 -3.34
CA VAL A 189 -20.27 6.25 -2.67
C VAL A 189 -20.61 7.43 -1.76
N VAL A 190 -20.31 7.29 -0.47
CA VAL A 190 -20.44 8.34 0.53
C VAL A 190 -19.06 8.93 0.79
N HIS A 191 -18.92 10.25 0.71
CA HIS A 191 -17.68 10.93 1.04
C HIS A 191 -17.93 12.18 1.88
N SER A 192 -17.11 12.38 2.91
CA SER A 192 -17.27 13.49 3.84
C SER A 192 -16.83 14.83 3.27
N SER A 193 -16.03 14.84 2.21
CA SER A 193 -15.56 16.04 1.50
C SER A 193 -16.46 16.34 0.29
N GLU A 194 -16.38 17.57 -0.22
CA GLU A 194 -17.04 17.95 -1.47
C GLU A 194 -16.37 17.36 -2.72
N SER A 195 -15.11 16.92 -2.60
CA SER A 195 -14.30 16.44 -3.72
C SER A 195 -13.86 14.99 -3.50
N LEU A 196 -14.04 14.15 -4.51
CA LEU A 196 -13.43 12.82 -4.61
C LEU A 196 -11.92 12.95 -4.70
N MET A 197 -11.21 11.97 -4.12
CA MET A 197 -9.74 11.89 -4.13
C MET A 197 -9.08 13.23 -3.77
N ASP A 198 -9.59 13.92 -2.75
CA ASP A 198 -9.17 15.26 -2.31
C ASP A 198 -7.72 15.34 -1.83
N ARG A 199 -7.05 14.19 -1.67
CA ARG A 199 -5.61 14.06 -1.41
C ARG A 199 -4.76 13.96 -2.68
N GLN A 200 -5.36 13.76 -3.85
CA GLN A 200 -4.68 13.55 -5.13
C GLN A 200 -5.19 14.46 -6.25
N LEU A 201 -6.40 15.00 -6.14
CA LEU A 201 -7.05 15.80 -7.17
C LEU A 201 -7.47 17.16 -6.62
N ASP A 202 -7.44 18.14 -7.50
CA ASP A 202 -8.17 19.38 -7.29
C ASP A 202 -9.66 19.23 -7.69
N LYS A 203 -10.44 20.27 -7.35
CA LYS A 203 -11.90 20.29 -7.55
C LYS A 203 -12.29 20.11 -9.02
N ALA A 204 -11.49 20.59 -9.97
CA ALA A 204 -11.79 20.49 -11.40
C ALA A 204 -11.66 19.04 -11.89
N ALA A 205 -10.52 18.38 -11.62
CA ALA A 205 -10.32 16.97 -11.96
C ALA A 205 -11.31 16.06 -11.21
N SER A 206 -11.56 16.36 -9.93
CA SER A 206 -12.52 15.63 -9.09
C SER A 206 -13.95 15.69 -9.66
N THR A 207 -14.38 16.84 -10.17
CA THR A 207 -15.69 17.01 -10.81
C THR A 207 -15.81 16.18 -12.10
N LEU A 208 -14.76 16.15 -12.92
CA LEU A 208 -14.73 15.34 -14.14
C LEU A 208 -14.83 13.84 -13.80
N LEU A 209 -14.06 13.41 -12.80
CA LEU A 209 -14.09 12.03 -12.30
C LEU A 209 -15.47 11.63 -11.82
N LYS A 210 -16.09 12.44 -10.95
CA LYS A 210 -17.43 12.19 -10.42
C LYS A 210 -18.45 12.05 -11.56
N ARG A 211 -18.47 12.97 -12.53
CA ARG A 211 -19.39 12.91 -13.68
C ARG A 211 -19.19 11.65 -14.52
N ALA A 212 -17.95 11.26 -14.75
CA ALA A 212 -17.66 10.06 -15.54
C ALA A 212 -18.08 8.77 -14.82
N LEU A 213 -17.95 8.72 -13.49
CA LEU A 213 -18.43 7.62 -12.67
C LEU A 213 -19.97 7.60 -12.55
N GLU A 214 -20.62 8.76 -12.46
CA GLU A 214 -22.08 8.88 -12.51
C GLU A 214 -22.65 8.41 -13.85
N ALA A 215 -21.99 8.74 -14.96
CA ALA A 215 -22.36 8.24 -16.28
C ALA A 215 -22.22 6.71 -16.41
N LYS A 216 -21.37 6.09 -15.59
CA LYS A 216 -21.25 4.62 -15.45
C LYS A 216 -22.29 4.03 -14.48
N GLY A 217 -23.12 4.85 -13.85
CA GLY A 217 -24.23 4.42 -13.00
C GLY A 217 -23.94 4.41 -11.49
N LEU A 218 -22.77 4.88 -11.05
CA LEU A 218 -22.49 5.05 -9.62
C LEU A 218 -23.25 6.27 -9.08
N ARG A 219 -23.70 6.19 -7.83
CA ARG A 219 -24.33 7.31 -7.11
C ARG A 219 -23.37 7.88 -6.09
N PHE A 220 -23.54 9.14 -5.74
CA PHE A 220 -22.66 9.83 -4.80
C PHE A 220 -23.45 10.64 -3.77
N ALA A 221 -23.11 10.45 -2.49
CA ALA A 221 -23.50 11.33 -1.40
C ALA A 221 -22.24 12.07 -0.92
N MET A 222 -22.06 13.29 -1.44
CA MET A 222 -20.89 14.14 -1.15
C MET A 222 -21.16 15.05 0.04
N ALA A 223 -20.10 15.48 0.72
CA ALA A 223 -20.19 16.24 1.97
C ALA A 223 -21.09 15.55 3.03
N ALA A 224 -21.24 14.23 2.95
CA ALA A 224 -22.13 13.45 3.79
C ALA A 224 -21.34 12.84 4.95
N LYS A 225 -21.74 13.19 6.17
CA LYS A 225 -21.13 12.66 7.41
C LYS A 225 -21.98 11.52 7.94
N THR A 226 -21.45 10.31 7.90
CA THR A 226 -22.09 9.12 8.49
C THR A 226 -22.13 9.24 10.02
N THR A 227 -23.31 9.01 10.59
CA THR A 227 -23.53 9.08 12.05
C THR A 227 -23.92 7.74 12.65
N GLU A 228 -24.53 6.85 11.86
CA GLU A 228 -24.97 5.53 12.31
C GLU A 228 -25.10 4.57 11.12
N ILE A 229 -24.79 3.30 11.34
CA ILE A 229 -25.14 2.19 10.46
C ILE A 229 -26.32 1.47 11.10
N ILE A 230 -27.46 1.49 10.43
CA ILE A 230 -28.73 0.99 10.97
C ILE A 230 -28.89 -0.47 10.60
N GLY A 231 -29.25 -1.28 11.57
CA GLY A 231 -29.56 -2.69 11.40
C GLY A 231 -29.89 -3.35 12.73
N ASP A 232 -30.60 -4.48 12.65
CA ASP A 232 -30.82 -5.36 13.80
C ASP A 232 -29.77 -6.47 13.73
N ASP A 233 -30.08 -7.58 13.04
CA ASP A 233 -29.15 -8.71 12.84
C ASP A 233 -28.07 -8.44 11.78
N ARG A 234 -28.31 -7.49 10.88
CA ARG A 234 -27.43 -7.09 9.79
C ARG A 234 -27.71 -5.66 9.36
N VAL A 235 -26.77 -5.05 8.64
CA VAL A 235 -26.97 -3.72 8.06
C VAL A 235 -28.19 -3.69 7.13
N LYS A 236 -28.97 -2.62 7.25
CA LYS A 236 -30.13 -2.29 6.41
C LYS A 236 -29.99 -0.90 5.79
N ALA A 237 -29.29 0.02 6.44
CA ALA A 237 -29.10 1.37 5.93
C ALA A 237 -27.95 2.12 6.60
N VAL A 238 -27.60 3.28 6.03
CA VAL A 238 -26.62 4.23 6.58
C VAL A 238 -27.31 5.57 6.80
N ARG A 239 -27.20 6.14 8.01
CA ARG A 239 -27.73 7.47 8.38
C ARG A 239 -26.63 8.53 8.37
N PHE A 240 -27.01 9.73 7.94
CA PHE A 240 -26.14 10.89 7.90
C PHE A 240 -26.55 11.97 8.90
N ALA A 241 -25.64 12.92 9.12
CA ALA A 241 -25.82 14.01 10.09
C ALA A 241 -26.97 14.98 9.76
N ASP A 242 -27.40 15.05 8.49
CA ASP A 242 -28.56 15.84 8.06
C ASP A 242 -29.90 15.11 8.25
N GLY A 243 -29.87 13.88 8.80
CA GLY A 243 -31.03 13.04 9.03
C GLY A 243 -31.43 12.18 7.83
N THR A 244 -30.79 12.36 6.67
CA THR A 244 -31.04 11.50 5.50
C THR A 244 -30.48 10.09 5.71
N GLN A 245 -31.04 9.13 4.97
CA GLN A 245 -30.69 7.72 5.04
C GLN A 245 -30.57 7.13 3.63
N ILE A 246 -29.63 6.21 3.44
CA ILE A 246 -29.52 5.40 2.23
C ILE A 246 -29.58 3.92 2.63
N ASP A 247 -30.46 3.16 1.98
CA ASP A 247 -30.58 1.72 2.18
C ASP A 247 -29.31 0.99 1.70
N ALA A 248 -28.89 0.01 2.48
CA ALA A 248 -27.65 -0.72 2.28
C ALA A 248 -27.75 -2.15 2.83
N ASP A 249 -27.48 -3.13 1.98
CA ASP A 249 -27.26 -4.52 2.35
C ASP A 249 -25.79 -4.82 2.68
N LEU A 250 -24.90 -3.98 2.14
CA LEU A 250 -23.46 -4.07 2.29
C LEU A 250 -22.91 -2.66 2.51
N VAL A 251 -22.09 -2.48 3.54
CA VAL A 251 -21.32 -1.26 3.79
C VAL A 251 -19.85 -1.59 3.72
N VAL A 252 -19.13 -0.97 2.77
CA VAL A 252 -17.68 -1.12 2.64
C VAL A 252 -17.00 0.15 3.14
N MET A 253 -16.21 0.03 4.20
CA MET A 253 -15.44 1.15 4.76
C MET A 253 -14.05 1.23 4.14
N THR A 254 -13.78 2.35 3.46
CA THR A 254 -12.49 2.70 2.85
C THR A 254 -11.97 4.04 3.37
N ALA A 255 -12.16 4.30 4.67
CA ALA A 255 -11.82 5.57 5.34
C ALA A 255 -10.31 5.74 5.68
N GLY A 256 -9.44 5.02 4.96
CA GLY A 256 -8.00 5.00 5.19
C GLY A 256 -7.51 3.80 6.01
N VAL A 257 -6.22 3.79 6.30
CA VAL A 257 -5.54 2.72 7.03
C VAL A 257 -4.66 3.29 8.15
N ARG A 258 -4.36 2.46 9.14
CA ARG A 258 -3.44 2.78 10.24
C ARG A 258 -2.28 1.79 10.27
N PRO A 259 -1.03 2.24 10.46
CA PRO A 259 0.11 1.35 10.65
C PRO A 259 -0.13 0.28 11.72
N ASN A 260 0.19 -0.98 11.42
CA ASN A 260 -0.07 -2.10 12.32
C ASN A 260 1.12 -2.32 13.27
N ILE A 261 1.13 -1.55 14.37
CA ILE A 261 2.30 -1.42 15.25
C ILE A 261 2.13 -2.03 16.64
N ALA A 262 0.95 -2.61 16.94
CA ALA A 262 0.63 -3.12 18.28
C ALA A 262 1.68 -4.11 18.81
N LEU A 263 2.13 -5.04 17.94
CA LEU A 263 3.14 -6.02 18.29
C LEU A 263 4.50 -5.38 18.62
N ALA A 264 4.89 -4.36 17.86
CA ALA A 264 6.15 -3.63 18.09
C ALA A 264 6.09 -2.82 19.40
N GLN A 265 4.96 -2.16 19.67
CA GLN A 265 4.73 -1.43 20.93
C GLN A 265 4.79 -2.36 22.14
N GLN A 266 4.11 -3.51 22.08
CA GLN A 266 4.15 -4.53 23.14
C GLN A 266 5.57 -5.09 23.36
N ALA A 267 6.37 -5.18 22.30
CA ALA A 267 7.78 -5.54 22.36
C ALA A 267 8.70 -4.40 22.86
N GLY A 268 8.15 -3.23 23.22
CA GLY A 268 8.90 -2.07 23.67
C GLY A 268 9.77 -1.43 22.58
N LEU A 269 9.44 -1.62 21.29
CA LEU A 269 10.09 -0.89 20.20
C LEU A 269 9.58 0.55 20.14
N HIS A 270 10.44 1.48 19.72
CA HIS A 270 10.06 2.89 19.64
C HIS A 270 9.07 3.11 18.49
N CYS A 271 7.87 3.57 18.84
CA CYS A 271 6.80 3.83 17.89
C CYS A 271 6.19 5.20 18.18
N GLU A 272 5.85 5.92 17.11
CA GLU A 272 5.02 7.13 17.16
C GLU A 272 3.73 6.88 16.39
N ARG A 273 3.61 7.42 15.17
CA ARG A 273 2.52 7.11 14.24
C ARG A 273 2.71 5.72 13.62
N ALA A 274 3.96 5.27 13.50
CA ALA A 274 4.37 3.94 13.08
C ALA A 274 5.67 3.53 13.79
N ILE A 275 6.24 2.36 13.45
CA ILE A 275 7.53 1.90 13.98
C ILE A 275 8.63 2.82 13.47
N ILE A 276 9.37 3.48 14.36
CA ILE A 276 10.46 4.38 13.96
C ILE A 276 11.65 3.56 13.46
N VAL A 277 12.15 3.92 12.28
CA VAL A 277 13.38 3.35 11.71
C VAL A 277 14.34 4.43 11.21
N ASP A 278 15.61 4.05 11.11
CA ASP A 278 16.66 4.87 10.52
C ASP A 278 16.72 4.79 8.98
N ASP A 279 17.73 5.43 8.37
CA ASP A 279 17.95 5.39 6.91
C ASP A 279 18.32 3.98 6.38
N THR A 280 18.55 2.99 7.25
CA THR A 280 18.82 1.58 6.91
C THR A 280 17.61 0.66 7.13
N LEU A 281 16.48 1.24 7.56
CA LEU A 281 15.24 0.55 7.96
C LEU A 281 15.41 -0.30 9.23
N GLN A 282 16.43 -0.02 10.02
CA GLN A 282 16.66 -0.64 11.31
C GLN A 282 15.94 0.16 12.40
N THR A 283 15.35 -0.54 13.37
CA THR A 283 14.84 0.09 14.60
C THR A 283 15.99 0.44 15.54
N TYR A 284 15.72 1.04 16.71
CA TYR A 284 16.78 1.24 17.71
C TYR A 284 17.38 -0.08 18.22
N ASP A 285 16.65 -1.19 18.09
CA ASP A 285 17.20 -2.52 18.33
C ASP A 285 17.97 -2.97 17.07
N PRO A 286 19.30 -3.16 17.17
CA PRO A 286 20.13 -3.49 16.00
C PRO A 286 19.82 -4.88 15.40
N ARG A 287 18.98 -5.69 16.05
CA ARG A 287 18.54 -6.98 15.53
C ARG A 287 17.22 -6.91 14.79
N VAL A 288 16.51 -5.79 14.88
CA VAL A 288 15.15 -5.66 14.37
C VAL A 288 15.10 -4.61 13.27
N TYR A 289 14.67 -5.04 12.09
CA TYR A 289 14.33 -4.20 10.95
C TYR A 289 12.80 -4.11 10.83
N ALA A 290 12.32 -3.03 10.22
CA ALA A 290 10.92 -2.91 9.84
C ALA A 290 10.77 -2.32 8.44
N VAL A 291 9.80 -2.82 7.66
CA VAL A 291 9.54 -2.39 6.28
C VAL A 291 8.04 -2.32 5.99
N GLY A 292 7.64 -1.50 5.03
CA GLY A 292 6.26 -1.40 4.58
C GLY A 292 5.47 -0.29 5.26
N GLU A 293 4.14 -0.44 5.26
CA GLU A 293 3.22 0.57 5.81
C GLU A 293 3.26 0.66 7.35
N CYS A 294 3.90 -0.30 8.04
CA CYS A 294 4.07 -0.28 9.49
C CYS A 294 5.19 0.66 9.95
N VAL A 295 5.92 1.29 9.01
CA VAL A 295 7.13 2.08 9.27
C VAL A 295 6.87 3.58 9.23
N GLN A 296 7.54 4.28 10.14
CA GLN A 296 7.79 5.71 10.08
C GLN A 296 9.28 5.93 9.85
N HIS A 297 9.63 6.56 8.72
CA HIS A 297 10.98 7.03 8.44
C HIS A 297 10.98 8.55 8.56
N ARG A 298 11.76 9.09 9.49
CA ARG A 298 11.70 10.51 9.87
C ARG A 298 10.28 10.88 10.30
N SER A 299 9.61 11.79 9.58
CA SER A 299 8.22 12.21 9.84
C SER A 299 7.19 11.53 8.94
N ALA A 300 7.62 10.66 8.01
CA ALA A 300 6.77 10.13 6.96
C ALA A 300 6.28 8.70 7.24
N THR A 301 5.03 8.45 6.87
CA THR A 301 4.38 7.13 6.82
C THR A 301 4.04 6.79 5.38
N PHE A 302 3.87 5.50 5.06
CA PHE A 302 3.79 5.02 3.69
C PHE A 302 2.47 4.29 3.42
N GLY A 303 1.98 4.40 2.19
CA GLY A 303 0.76 3.73 1.70
C GLY A 303 0.81 3.44 0.20
N LEU A 304 2.01 3.44 -0.40
CA LEU A 304 2.24 3.24 -1.83
C LEU A 304 3.36 2.22 -2.04
N VAL A 305 3.28 1.47 -3.14
CA VAL A 305 4.20 0.35 -3.41
C VAL A 305 5.61 0.80 -3.77
N ALA A 306 5.78 1.89 -4.54
CA ALA A 306 7.12 2.36 -4.93
C ALA A 306 8.03 2.65 -3.72
N PRO A 307 7.61 3.45 -2.71
CA PRO A 307 8.36 3.60 -1.46
C PRO A 307 8.71 2.28 -0.78
N ILE A 308 7.76 1.32 -0.74
CA ILE A 308 7.94 0.04 -0.05
C ILE A 308 8.96 -0.85 -0.76
N TRP A 309 8.99 -0.85 -2.10
CA TRP A 309 10.03 -1.54 -2.85
C TRP A 309 11.41 -0.94 -2.62
N ASP A 310 11.51 0.37 -2.47
CA ASP A 310 12.76 1.04 -2.15
C ASP A 310 13.23 0.67 -0.73
N GLN A 311 12.32 0.64 0.24
CA GLN A 311 12.60 0.14 1.59
C GLN A 311 13.13 -1.29 1.56
N ALA A 312 12.45 -2.18 0.84
CA ALA A 312 12.85 -3.59 0.72
C ALA A 312 14.25 -3.77 0.10
N ARG A 313 14.59 -2.97 -0.92
CA ARG A 313 15.93 -2.99 -1.54
C ARG A 313 17.04 -2.51 -0.60
N VAL A 314 16.75 -1.60 0.31
CA VAL A 314 17.71 -1.12 1.31
C VAL A 314 17.83 -2.13 2.45
N ALA A 315 16.71 -2.53 3.04
CA ALA A 315 16.67 -3.49 4.15
C ALA A 315 17.28 -4.84 3.75
N GLY A 316 16.96 -5.37 2.57
CA GLY A 316 17.54 -6.61 2.06
C GLY A 316 19.07 -6.54 1.92
N ALA A 317 19.62 -5.42 1.44
CA ALA A 317 21.06 -5.22 1.34
C ALA A 317 21.74 -5.15 2.72
N HIS A 318 21.12 -4.48 3.71
CA HIS A 318 21.65 -4.43 5.07
C HIS A 318 21.56 -5.79 5.78
N LEU A 319 20.46 -6.53 5.62
CA LEU A 319 20.34 -7.90 6.11
C LEU A 319 21.39 -8.81 5.48
N ALA A 320 21.74 -8.61 4.20
CA ALA A 320 22.79 -9.35 3.51
C ALA A 320 24.22 -8.97 3.94
N GLY A 321 24.40 -7.99 4.83
CA GLY A 321 25.72 -7.44 5.20
C GLY A 321 26.33 -6.50 4.15
N ALA A 322 25.61 -6.20 3.07
CA ALA A 322 26.00 -5.29 2.00
C ALA A 322 25.50 -3.84 2.28
N GLY A 323 25.89 -3.26 3.42
CA GLY A 323 25.33 -2.02 4.00
C GLY A 323 25.61 -0.69 3.28
N HIS A 324 25.71 -0.67 1.96
CA HIS A 324 26.04 0.51 1.15
C HIS A 324 24.83 1.40 0.80
N ARG A 325 23.61 0.97 1.11
CA ARG A 325 22.37 1.65 0.68
C ARG A 325 21.72 2.44 1.81
N ARG A 326 21.03 3.52 1.46
CA ARG A 326 20.19 4.29 2.38
C ARG A 326 18.85 4.57 1.75
N TYR A 327 17.79 4.49 2.56
CA TYR A 327 16.47 4.89 2.15
C TYR A 327 16.36 6.40 2.14
N VAL A 328 15.92 6.93 0.99
CA VAL A 328 15.65 8.34 0.80
C VAL A 328 14.23 8.45 0.28
N GLN A 329 13.39 9.17 1.01
CA GLN A 329 12.03 9.43 0.59
C GLN A 329 12.03 10.25 -0.71
N ARG A 330 11.32 9.75 -1.72
CA ARG A 330 11.13 10.42 -3.02
C ARG A 330 9.66 10.79 -3.22
N ALA A 331 9.41 11.77 -4.08
CA ALA A 331 8.06 12.05 -4.56
C ALA A 331 7.47 10.78 -5.20
N THR A 332 6.16 10.60 -5.07
CA THR A 332 5.44 9.44 -5.61
C THR A 332 4.32 9.90 -6.54
N ALA A 333 3.93 9.03 -7.46
CA ALA A 333 2.81 9.24 -8.36
C ALA A 333 1.66 8.26 -8.02
N THR A 334 0.43 8.71 -8.24
CA THR A 334 -0.79 7.94 -8.04
C THR A 334 -1.59 7.84 -9.34
N LYS A 335 -2.13 6.65 -9.62
CA LYS A 335 -3.02 6.35 -10.74
C LYS A 335 -4.26 5.60 -10.22
N LEU A 336 -5.43 5.90 -10.77
CA LEU A 336 -6.70 5.20 -10.50
C LEU A 336 -6.87 4.01 -11.46
N LYS A 337 -7.31 2.86 -10.95
CA LYS A 337 -7.48 1.63 -11.75
C LYS A 337 -8.94 1.33 -12.03
N VAL A 338 -9.67 2.31 -12.54
CA VAL A 338 -11.05 2.11 -13.01
C VAL A 338 -11.03 2.11 -14.53
N THR A 339 -11.48 1.00 -15.13
CA THR A 339 -11.46 0.80 -16.58
C THR A 339 -12.17 1.96 -17.31
N GLY A 340 -11.45 2.59 -18.24
CA GLY A 340 -11.92 3.75 -19.02
C GLY A 340 -11.84 5.09 -18.30
N LEU A 341 -11.12 5.20 -17.18
CA LEU A 341 -10.82 6.46 -16.50
C LEU A 341 -9.31 6.63 -16.33
N ASP A 342 -8.76 7.59 -17.07
CA ASP A 342 -7.34 7.89 -17.03
C ASP A 342 -7.06 9.07 -16.10
N LEU A 343 -6.31 8.83 -15.03
CA LEU A 343 -5.96 9.82 -14.02
C LEU A 343 -4.52 9.64 -13.55
N TYR A 344 -3.83 10.77 -13.38
CA TYR A 344 -2.47 10.81 -12.86
C TYR A 344 -2.27 12.00 -11.92
N SER A 345 -1.69 11.76 -10.76
CA SER A 345 -1.31 12.80 -9.81
C SER A 345 0.07 12.56 -9.25
N ALA A 346 0.90 13.60 -9.16
CA ALA A 346 2.24 13.52 -8.64
C ALA A 346 2.68 14.82 -7.97
N GLY A 347 3.55 14.71 -6.97
CA GLY A 347 4.17 15.85 -6.29
C GLY A 347 3.19 16.69 -5.46
N ASP A 348 3.59 17.94 -5.18
CA ASP A 348 2.75 18.93 -4.51
C ASP A 348 1.89 19.68 -5.54
N PHE A 349 0.67 19.18 -5.74
CA PHE A 349 -0.30 19.78 -6.65
C PHE A 349 -1.22 20.80 -5.97
N ILE A 350 -1.12 20.96 -4.64
CA ILE A 350 -1.88 21.98 -3.93
C ILE A 350 -1.23 23.33 -4.22
N GLY A 351 0.11 23.37 -4.16
CA GLY A 351 0.89 24.59 -4.30
C GLY A 351 0.89 25.42 -3.01
N GLY A 352 1.32 26.67 -3.14
CA GLY A 352 1.43 27.59 -2.02
C GLY A 352 1.77 29.01 -2.48
N GLU A 353 2.16 29.86 -1.54
CA GLU A 353 2.62 31.22 -1.85
C GLU A 353 3.82 31.18 -2.79
N GLY A 354 3.77 31.95 -3.89
CA GLY A 354 4.81 31.96 -4.92
C GLY A 354 4.79 30.75 -5.88
N SER A 355 3.77 29.89 -5.80
CA SER A 355 3.53 28.88 -6.84
C SER A 355 2.72 29.44 -8.01
N GLU A 356 2.89 28.85 -9.18
CA GLU A 356 2.23 29.25 -10.42
C GLU A 356 1.53 28.04 -11.06
N ASP A 357 0.31 28.26 -11.56
CA ASP A 357 -0.46 27.21 -12.24
C ASP A 357 -0.39 27.36 -13.76
N LEU A 358 -0.05 26.26 -14.44
CA LEU A 358 -0.31 26.09 -15.86
C LEU A 358 -1.49 25.12 -16.02
N VAL A 359 -2.57 25.57 -16.67
CA VAL A 359 -3.80 24.78 -16.84
C VAL A 359 -4.20 24.67 -18.30
N LEU A 360 -4.45 23.44 -18.76
CA LEU A 360 -5.12 23.13 -20.01
C LEU A 360 -6.41 22.37 -19.70
N ARG A 361 -7.52 22.83 -20.29
CA ARG A 361 -8.84 22.21 -20.11
C ARG A 361 -9.57 22.10 -21.43
N ASP A 362 -9.98 20.87 -21.77
CA ASP A 362 -10.92 20.58 -22.85
C ASP A 362 -12.09 19.76 -22.29
N PRO A 363 -13.18 20.42 -21.87
CA PRO A 363 -14.31 19.74 -21.25
C PRO A 363 -15.03 18.76 -22.17
N ARG A 364 -15.06 19.02 -23.48
CA ARG A 364 -15.76 18.15 -24.45
C ARG A 364 -15.00 16.85 -24.65
N ARG A 365 -13.66 16.91 -24.68
CA ARG A 365 -12.80 15.73 -24.74
C ARG A 365 -12.54 15.08 -23.37
N GLY A 366 -13.02 15.71 -22.28
CA GLY A 366 -12.76 15.24 -20.93
C GLY A 366 -11.29 15.34 -20.52
N VAL A 367 -10.53 16.27 -21.10
CA VAL A 367 -9.10 16.44 -20.81
C VAL A 367 -8.89 17.59 -19.82
N TYR A 368 -8.08 17.32 -18.80
CA TYR A 368 -7.60 18.32 -17.86
C TYR A 368 -6.13 18.07 -17.54
N LYS A 369 -5.30 19.10 -17.64
CA LYS A 369 -3.91 19.07 -17.23
C LYS A 369 -3.62 20.30 -16.39
N ARG A 370 -3.10 20.11 -15.18
CA ARG A 370 -2.59 21.17 -14.33
C ARG A 370 -1.17 20.83 -13.92
N LEU A 371 -0.27 21.78 -14.07
CA LEU A 371 1.09 21.72 -13.57
C LEU A 371 1.28 22.87 -12.59
N VAL A 372 1.79 22.55 -11.41
CA VAL A 372 2.16 23.55 -10.39
C VAL A 372 3.66 23.78 -10.50
N LEU A 373 4.05 25.03 -10.69
CA LEU A 373 5.44 25.45 -10.80
C LEU A 373 5.86 26.27 -9.59
N GLN A 374 7.12 26.15 -9.19
CA GLN A 374 7.74 27.00 -8.18
C GLN A 374 9.20 27.23 -8.54
N GLY A 375 9.61 28.50 -8.68
CA GLY A 375 10.99 28.86 -9.01
C GLY A 375 11.50 28.21 -10.30
N GLY A 376 10.67 28.19 -11.36
CA GLY A 376 11.02 27.60 -12.65
C GLY A 376 10.98 26.07 -12.70
N ARG A 377 10.51 25.38 -11.66
CA ARG A 377 10.48 23.91 -11.58
C ARG A 377 9.06 23.41 -11.43
N ILE A 378 8.74 22.24 -11.98
CA ILE A 378 7.47 21.57 -11.70
C ILE A 378 7.55 20.94 -10.31
N VAL A 379 6.61 21.29 -9.44
CA VAL A 379 6.50 20.72 -8.09
C VAL A 379 5.32 19.77 -7.97
N GLY A 380 4.31 19.89 -8.83
CA GLY A 380 3.18 18.97 -8.89
C GLY A 380 2.48 18.92 -10.25
N ALA A 381 1.76 17.83 -10.48
CA ALA A 381 1.00 17.59 -11.70
C ALA A 381 -0.31 16.84 -11.41
N VAL A 382 -1.40 17.28 -12.02
CA VAL A 382 -2.71 16.60 -12.04
C VAL A 382 -3.16 16.48 -13.49
N LEU A 383 -3.31 15.25 -13.96
CA LEU A 383 -3.77 14.95 -15.32
C LEU A 383 -5.02 14.08 -15.26
N TYR A 384 -5.97 14.37 -16.14
CA TYR A 384 -7.20 13.60 -16.32
C TYR A 384 -7.52 13.48 -17.82
N GLY A 385 -7.92 12.29 -18.25
CA GLY A 385 -8.18 11.95 -19.66
C GLY A 385 -6.90 11.74 -20.46
N ASP A 386 -6.09 12.79 -20.66
CA ASP A 386 -4.78 12.69 -21.32
C ASP A 386 -3.64 12.63 -20.29
N VAL A 387 -3.25 11.42 -19.92
CA VAL A 387 -2.25 11.15 -18.87
C VAL A 387 -0.90 10.65 -19.39
N LYS A 388 -0.72 10.59 -20.71
CA LYS A 388 0.46 9.98 -21.36
C LYS A 388 1.79 10.56 -20.88
N ASP A 389 1.81 11.87 -20.61
CA ASP A 389 2.99 12.63 -20.19
C ASP A 389 3.24 12.56 -18.67
N GLY A 390 2.40 11.86 -17.90
CA GLY A 390 2.51 11.81 -16.44
C GLY A 390 3.86 11.32 -15.93
N GLY A 391 4.41 10.29 -16.56
CA GLY A 391 5.76 9.79 -16.23
C GLY A 391 6.84 10.84 -16.43
N TRP A 392 6.79 11.57 -17.55
CA TRP A 392 7.75 12.62 -17.85
C TRP A 392 7.69 13.80 -16.87
N TYR A 393 6.49 14.28 -16.51
CA TYR A 393 6.37 15.31 -15.49
C TYR A 393 6.89 14.84 -14.13
N PHE A 394 6.68 13.57 -13.79
CA PHE A 394 7.20 13.00 -12.55
C PHE A 394 8.72 12.94 -12.53
N ASP A 395 9.37 12.59 -13.65
CA ASP A 395 10.83 12.65 -13.78
C ASP A 395 11.36 14.07 -13.59
N LEU A 396 10.66 15.09 -14.14
CA LEU A 396 11.00 16.50 -13.94
C LEU A 396 10.85 16.93 -12.46
N ILE A 397 9.79 16.49 -11.78
CA ILE A 397 9.57 16.73 -10.35
C ILE A 397 10.70 16.09 -9.52
N GLN A 398 11.07 14.83 -9.81
CA GLN A 398 12.10 14.11 -9.06
C GLN A 398 13.50 14.71 -9.27
N SER A 399 13.83 15.08 -10.50
CA SER A 399 15.13 15.67 -10.86
C SER A 399 15.25 17.15 -10.46
N ARG A 400 14.13 17.81 -10.13
CA ARG A 400 14.08 19.26 -9.84
C ARG A 400 14.63 20.10 -10.99
N ALA A 401 14.40 19.66 -12.23
CA ALA A 401 14.88 20.31 -13.43
C ALA A 401 14.26 21.71 -13.59
N ASP A 402 15.06 22.68 -14.05
CA ASP A 402 14.56 24.00 -14.46
C ASP A 402 13.88 23.88 -15.83
N VAL A 403 12.59 24.21 -15.86
CA VAL A 403 11.70 24.11 -17.02
C VAL A 403 11.28 25.49 -17.55
N SER A 404 11.93 26.57 -17.10
CA SER A 404 11.57 27.94 -17.48
C SER A 404 11.56 28.12 -19.01
N HIS A 405 12.54 27.54 -19.70
CA HIS A 405 12.64 27.56 -21.17
C HIS A 405 11.56 26.73 -21.89
N LEU A 406 10.92 25.77 -21.20
CA LEU A 406 9.88 24.91 -21.75
C LEU A 406 8.47 25.43 -21.49
N ARG A 407 8.31 26.49 -20.67
CA ARG A 407 7.03 26.90 -20.07
C ARG A 407 5.86 26.94 -21.06
N GLY A 408 6.03 27.56 -22.22
CA GLY A 408 4.98 27.72 -23.23
C GLY A 408 4.52 26.42 -23.90
N LYS A 409 5.25 25.33 -23.71
CA LYS A 409 5.01 24.03 -24.33
C LYS A 409 4.65 22.93 -23.34
N LEU A 410 4.91 23.14 -22.05
CA LEU A 410 4.79 22.11 -21.01
C LEU A 410 3.45 21.37 -21.05
N LEU A 411 2.33 22.08 -21.21
CA LEU A 411 0.98 21.49 -21.22
C LEU A 411 0.68 20.59 -22.44
N PHE A 412 1.47 20.71 -23.50
CA PHE A 412 1.33 19.92 -24.72
C PHE A 412 2.21 18.66 -24.73
N GLY A 413 3.02 18.46 -23.68
CA GLY A 413 3.73 17.22 -23.42
C GLY A 413 5.16 17.17 -23.95
N LYS A 414 5.82 16.04 -23.67
CA LYS A 414 7.26 15.83 -23.88
C LYS A 414 7.68 16.08 -25.33
N ALA A 415 6.92 15.52 -26.27
CA ALA A 415 7.23 15.58 -27.69
C ALA A 415 7.36 17.01 -28.21
N LEU A 416 6.48 17.94 -27.78
CA LEU A 416 6.55 19.33 -28.23
C LEU A 416 7.71 20.09 -27.59
N CYS A 417 8.02 19.76 -26.33
CA CYS A 417 9.15 20.33 -25.61
C CYS A 417 10.50 19.92 -26.24
N GLU A 418 10.61 18.68 -26.73
CA GLU A 418 11.85 18.14 -27.32
C GLU A 418 12.01 18.46 -28.82
N ALA A 419 10.92 18.78 -29.53
CA ALA A 419 10.93 19.08 -30.97
C ALA A 419 11.71 20.35 -31.40
N GLN A 420 12.41 21.03 -30.48
CA GLN A 420 13.24 22.21 -30.77
C GLN A 420 14.70 22.06 -30.32
N ALA A 421 15.10 20.86 -29.86
CA ALA A 421 16.48 20.55 -29.49
C ALA A 421 17.27 19.82 -30.60
N ALA A 422 16.72 19.75 -31.82
CA ALA A 422 17.35 19.14 -32.99
C ALA A 422 17.67 20.18 -34.06
#